data_AF-B0N8K8-F1
#
_entry.id   AF-B0N8K8-F1
#
_cell.length_a   1.000
_cell.length_b   1.000
_cell.length_c   1.000
_cell.angle_alpha   90.00
_cell.angle_beta   90.00
_cell.angle_gamma   90.00
#
_symmetry.space_group_name_H-M   'P 1'
#
loop_
_entity.id
_entity.type
_entity.pdbx_description
1 polymer ?
#
loop_
_entity_poly.entity_id
_entity_poly.type
_entity_poly.pdbx_seq_one_letter_code
_entity_poly.pdbx_strand_id
1 'polypeptide(L)'
;MDYNERVQYLKSYRDKLDQLTYVDGQIMGIKAISYGPALGTRQSIEQLYAKKEAIFNEMEKIEHTIDTLKNIQERLVLKYAYIHLMQYDEIAKKMGFSERNVYRYRRNAINNLEI
;
A
#
# COMPACT_ATOMS: atom_id res chain seq x y z
N MET A 1 -6.62 -13.06 -12.53
CA MET A 1 -7.26 -12.99 -11.20
C MET A 1 -8.76 -12.70 -11.30
N ASP A 2 -9.56 -13.26 -10.39
CA ASP A 2 -10.97 -12.89 -10.19
C ASP A 2 -11.12 -11.53 -9.46
N TYR A 3 -12.36 -11.01 -9.35
CA TYR A 3 -12.62 -9.72 -8.70
C TYR A 3 -12.15 -9.68 -7.23
N ASN A 4 -12.36 -10.77 -6.50
CA ASN A 4 -12.02 -10.85 -5.08
C ASN A 4 -10.51 -10.91 -4.89
N GLU A 5 -9.80 -11.68 -5.72
CA GLU A 5 -8.34 -11.76 -5.74
C GLU A 5 -7.72 -10.38 -6.01
N ARG A 6 -8.26 -9.62 -6.96
CA ARG A 6 -7.80 -8.25 -7.25
C ARG A 6 -8.04 -7.31 -6.06
N VAL A 7 -9.19 -7.45 -5.38
CA VAL A 7 -9.47 -6.68 -4.16
C VAL A 7 -8.47 -7.03 -3.06
N GLN A 8 -8.15 -8.32 -2.86
CA GLN A 8 -7.17 -8.74 -1.86
C GLN A 8 -5.77 -8.25 -2.18
N TYR A 9 -5.37 -8.31 -3.46
CA TYR A 9 -4.11 -7.76 -3.94
C TYR A 9 -3.97 -6.26 -3.57
N LEU A 10 -4.99 -5.46 -3.88
CA LEU A 10 -5.00 -4.03 -3.54
C LEU A 10 -5.01 -3.79 -2.01
N LYS A 11 -5.78 -4.58 -1.25
CA LYS A 11 -5.81 -4.47 0.22
C LYS A 11 -4.47 -4.79 0.86
N SER A 12 -3.68 -5.68 0.25
CA SER A 12 -2.36 -6.05 0.77
C SER A 12 -1.37 -4.89 0.83
N TYR A 13 -1.67 -3.75 0.17
CA TYR A 13 -0.90 -2.52 0.31
C TYR A 13 -0.87 -2.03 1.76
N ARG A 14 -2.02 -2.09 2.45
CA ARG A 14 -2.11 -1.69 3.87
C ARG A 14 -1.27 -2.61 4.75
N ASP A 15 -1.37 -3.91 4.54
CA ASP A 15 -0.58 -4.89 5.30
C ASP A 15 0.93 -4.66 5.11
N LYS A 16 1.34 -4.29 3.89
CA LYS A 16 2.73 -3.90 3.58
C LYS A 16 3.15 -2.62 4.28
N LEU A 17 2.28 -1.62 4.35
CA LEU A 17 2.54 -0.38 5.08
C LEU A 17 2.73 -0.63 6.59
N ASP A 18 1.93 -1.53 7.16
CA ASP A 18 2.06 -1.94 8.56
C ASP A 18 3.38 -2.72 8.79
N GLN A 19 3.74 -3.61 7.87
CA GLN A 19 5.04 -4.31 7.89
C GLN A 19 6.23 -3.33 7.78
N LEU A 20 6.13 -2.32 6.92
CA LEU A 20 7.14 -1.28 6.77
C LEU A 20 7.34 -0.51 8.08
N THR A 21 6.25 -0.13 8.73
CA THR A 21 6.25 0.56 10.03
C THR A 21 6.91 -0.29 11.11
N TYR A 22 6.63 -1.60 11.12
CA TYR A 22 7.28 -2.54 12.03
C TYR A 22 8.80 -2.64 11.80
N VAL A 23 9.23 -2.82 10.54
CA VAL A 23 10.66 -2.88 10.18
C VAL A 23 11.38 -1.59 10.55
N ASP A 24 10.75 -0.44 10.34
CA ASP A 24 11.31 0.86 10.74
C ASP A 24 11.47 0.99 12.26
N GLY A 25 10.50 0.50 13.04
CA GLY A 25 10.61 0.40 14.49
C GLY A 25 11.78 -0.48 14.93
N GLN A 26 12.02 -1.62 14.25
CA GLN A 26 13.16 -2.49 14.53
C GLN A 26 14.49 -1.80 14.21
N ILE A 27 14.61 -1.12 13.07
CA ILE A 27 15.81 -0.38 12.68
C ILE A 27 16.10 0.73 13.70
N MET A 28 15.10 1.50 14.11
CA MET A 28 15.24 2.54 15.14
C MET A 28 15.69 1.94 16.47
N GLY A 29 15.08 0.83 16.91
CA GLY A 29 15.44 0.15 18.15
C GLY A 29 16.88 -0.37 18.14
N ILE A 30 17.35 -0.92 17.02
CA ILE A 30 18.75 -1.36 16.88
C ILE A 30 19.70 -0.15 16.91
N LYS A 31 19.39 0.94 16.21
CA LYS A 31 20.20 2.18 16.25
C LYS A 31 20.29 2.76 17.66
N ALA A 32 19.19 2.71 18.43
CA ALA A 32 19.17 3.15 19.82
C ALA A 32 20.02 2.25 20.74
N ILE A 33 20.02 0.93 20.51
CA ILE A 33 20.76 -0.04 21.34
C ILE A 33 22.23 -0.16 20.93
N SER A 34 22.61 0.32 19.75
CA SER A 34 24.03 0.48 19.36
C SER A 34 24.84 1.36 20.32
N TYR A 35 24.19 2.07 21.27
CA TYR A 35 24.83 2.80 22.35
C TYR A 35 25.01 1.98 23.66
N GLY A 36 24.73 0.66 23.65
CA GLY A 36 24.90 -0.26 24.78
C GLY A 36 25.29 -1.69 24.36
N PRO A 37 25.68 -2.58 25.31
CA PRO A 37 26.20 -3.91 24.98
C PRO A 37 25.12 -4.79 24.33
N ALA A 38 25.44 -5.38 23.17
CA ALA A 38 24.50 -6.13 22.36
C ALA A 38 24.20 -7.52 22.96
N LEU A 39 22.95 -7.73 23.38
CA LEU A 39 22.41 -9.04 23.76
C LEU A 39 21.32 -9.46 22.75
N GLY A 40 21.49 -10.63 22.14
CA GLY A 40 20.47 -11.32 21.36
C GLY A 40 20.75 -11.45 19.86
N THR A 41 20.35 -12.58 19.28
CA THR A 41 20.34 -12.89 17.84
C THR A 41 19.43 -11.92 17.08
N ARG A 42 19.97 -10.73 16.79
CA ARG A 42 19.31 -9.72 15.96
C ARG A 42 19.53 -10.04 14.49
N GLN A 43 18.47 -9.92 13.70
CA GLN A 43 18.61 -9.71 12.26
C GLN A 43 19.56 -8.52 12.06
N SER A 44 20.53 -8.67 11.15
CA SER A 44 21.47 -7.58 10.91
C SER A 44 20.71 -6.36 10.38
N ILE A 45 21.23 -5.16 10.65
CA ILE A 45 20.67 -3.92 10.12
C ILE A 45 20.52 -4.00 8.59
N GLU A 46 21.48 -4.61 7.92
CA GLU A 46 21.48 -4.87 6.47
C GLU A 46 20.30 -5.76 6.05
N GLN A 47 20.01 -6.84 6.78
CA GLN A 47 18.86 -7.70 6.51
C GLN A 47 17.54 -6.95 6.67
N LEU A 48 17.43 -6.03 7.64
CA LEU A 48 16.24 -5.21 7.81
C LEU A 48 16.06 -4.19 6.68
N TYR A 49 17.15 -3.57 6.20
CA TYR A 49 17.09 -2.69 5.03
C TYR A 49 16.71 -3.46 3.76
N ALA A 50 17.26 -4.66 3.54
CA ALA A 50 16.87 -5.51 2.41
C ALA A 50 15.37 -5.89 2.46
N LYS A 51 14.84 -6.18 3.65
CA LYS A 51 13.40 -6.41 3.84
C LYS A 51 12.56 -5.16 3.54
N LYS A 52 13.01 -4.00 4.03
CA LYS A 52 12.36 -2.71 3.76
C LYS A 52 12.27 -2.45 2.25
N GLU A 53 13.37 -2.67 1.53
CA GLU A 53 13.42 -2.52 0.07
C GLU A 53 12.49 -3.51 -0.65
N ALA A 54 12.46 -4.77 -0.23
CA ALA A 54 11.53 -5.76 -0.79
C ALA A 54 10.06 -5.34 -0.61
N ILE A 55 9.69 -4.85 0.58
CA ILE A 55 8.34 -4.35 0.86
C ILE A 55 8.01 -3.15 -0.04
N PHE A 56 8.94 -2.19 -0.19
CA PHE A 56 8.76 -1.05 -1.09
C PHE A 56 8.55 -1.49 -2.54
N ASN A 57 9.35 -2.42 -3.04
CA ASN A 57 9.22 -2.93 -4.40
C ASN A 57 7.84 -3.59 -4.62
N GLU A 58 7.29 -4.27 -3.62
CA GLU A 58 5.93 -4.83 -3.73
C GLU A 58 4.84 -3.76 -3.69
N MET A 59 5.00 -2.73 -2.85
CA MET A 59 4.08 -1.58 -2.81
C MET A 59 4.10 -0.80 -4.14
N GLU A 60 5.29 -0.58 -4.69
CA GLU A 60 5.49 0.10 -5.97
C GLU A 60 4.83 -0.67 -7.12
N LYS A 61 4.92 -2.01 -7.12
CA LYS A 61 4.20 -2.84 -8.11
C LYS A 61 2.70 -2.63 -8.06
N ILE A 62 2.11 -2.52 -6.87
CA ILE A 62 0.67 -2.25 -6.71
C ILE A 62 0.34 -0.87 -7.28
N GLU A 63 1.14 0.14 -6.98
CA GLU A 63 0.97 1.50 -7.52
C GLU A 63 1.06 1.55 -9.04
N HIS A 64 2.09 0.93 -9.62
CA HIS A 64 2.28 0.81 -11.06
C HIS A 64 1.11 0.09 -11.73
N THR A 65 0.58 -0.95 -11.08
CA THR A 65 -0.57 -1.68 -11.59
C THR A 65 -1.81 -0.79 -11.62
N ILE A 66 -2.03 0.04 -10.60
CA ILE A 66 -3.13 1.03 -10.64
C ILE A 66 -2.88 2.05 -11.77
N ASP A 67 -1.63 2.44 -12.01
CA ASP A 67 -1.25 3.38 -13.07
C ASP A 67 -1.41 2.84 -14.50
N THR A 68 -1.60 1.54 -14.70
CA THR A 68 -1.95 1.00 -16.03
C THR A 68 -3.39 1.31 -16.44
N LEU A 69 -4.27 1.67 -15.50
CA LEU A 69 -5.66 1.99 -15.79
C LEU A 69 -5.79 3.20 -16.71
N LYS A 70 -6.43 3.01 -17.86
CA LYS A 70 -6.64 4.05 -18.88
C LYS A 70 -7.51 5.21 -18.37
N ASN A 71 -8.52 4.91 -17.57
CA ASN A 71 -9.45 5.91 -17.04
C ASN A 71 -8.85 6.62 -15.81
N ILE A 72 -8.61 7.92 -15.95
CA ILE A 72 -8.03 8.76 -14.90
C ILE A 72 -8.90 8.77 -13.63
N GLN A 73 -10.22 8.79 -13.77
CA GLN A 73 -11.13 8.81 -12.61
C GLN A 73 -11.10 7.50 -11.85
N GLU A 74 -11.08 6.37 -12.57
CA GLU A 74 -10.94 5.03 -12.00
C GLU A 74 -9.60 4.87 -11.26
N ARG A 75 -8.52 5.33 -11.89
CA ARG A 75 -7.18 5.35 -11.31
C ARG A 75 -7.12 6.17 -10.02
N LEU A 76 -7.64 7.40 -10.04
CA LEU A 76 -7.64 8.29 -8.88
C LEU A 76 -8.45 7.69 -7.73
N VAL A 77 -9.62 7.11 -8.00
CA VAL A 77 -10.44 6.45 -6.98
C VAL A 77 -9.68 5.29 -6.33
N LEU A 78 -8.97 4.46 -7.11
CA LEU A 78 -8.17 3.38 -6.53
C LEU A 78 -6.97 3.88 -5.74
N LYS A 79 -6.25 4.90 -6.24
CA LYS A 79 -5.13 5.51 -5.49
C LYS A 79 -5.61 6.07 -4.17
N TYR A 80 -6.71 6.84 -4.16
CA TYR A 80 -7.23 7.38 -2.90
C TYR A 80 -7.70 6.29 -1.94
N ALA A 81 -8.36 5.23 -2.44
CA ALA A 81 -8.89 4.18 -1.58
C ALA A 81 -7.82 3.24 -0.99
N TYR A 82 -6.82 2.85 -1.78
CA TYR A 82 -5.88 1.79 -1.39
C TYR A 82 -4.47 2.27 -1.10
N ILE A 83 -4.02 3.37 -1.71
CA ILE A 83 -2.68 3.95 -1.49
C ILE A 83 -2.75 5.01 -0.40
N HIS A 84 -3.69 5.95 -0.52
CA HIS A 84 -3.89 7.00 0.49
C HIS A 84 -4.84 6.60 1.63
N LEU A 85 -5.41 5.39 1.59
CA LEU A 85 -6.28 4.82 2.62
C LEU A 85 -7.47 5.72 3.03
N MET A 86 -7.97 6.53 2.08
CA MET A 86 -9.09 7.45 2.31
C MET A 86 -10.43 6.72 2.32
N GLN A 87 -11.37 7.21 3.12
CA GLN A 87 -12.74 6.73 3.14
C GLN A 87 -13.53 7.20 1.91
N TYR A 88 -14.58 6.49 1.52
CA TYR A 88 -15.30 6.79 0.27
C TYR A 88 -16.00 8.15 0.27
N ASP A 89 -16.43 8.64 1.44
CA ASP A 89 -17.00 9.98 1.58
C ASP A 89 -15.92 11.07 1.42
N GLU A 90 -14.71 10.84 1.92
CA GLU A 90 -13.56 11.72 1.72
C GLU A 90 -13.15 11.77 0.24
N ILE A 91 -13.13 10.62 -0.44
CA ILE A 91 -12.87 10.53 -1.87
C ILE A 91 -13.95 11.28 -2.64
N ALA A 92 -15.22 11.08 -2.29
CA ALA A 92 -16.35 11.76 -2.92
C ALA A 92 -16.21 13.28 -2.80
N LYS A 93 -15.93 13.79 -1.60
CA LYS A 93 -15.67 15.22 -1.36
C LYS A 93 -14.48 15.73 -2.15
N LYS A 94 -13.35 14.99 -2.14
CA LYS A 94 -12.10 15.38 -2.81
C LYS A 94 -12.24 15.43 -4.33
N MET A 95 -13.05 14.55 -4.92
CA MET A 95 -13.27 14.47 -6.36
C MET A 95 -14.48 15.28 -6.83
N GLY A 96 -15.27 15.88 -5.93
CA GLY A 96 -16.51 16.56 -6.28
C GLY A 96 -17.60 15.61 -6.79
N PHE A 97 -17.58 14.36 -6.34
CA PHE A 97 -18.49 13.29 -6.75
C PHE A 97 -19.49 12.93 -5.66
N SER A 98 -20.55 12.22 -6.03
CA SER A 98 -21.37 11.49 -5.07
C SER A 98 -20.69 10.18 -4.68
N GLU A 99 -20.97 9.66 -3.48
CA GLU A 99 -20.47 8.35 -3.05
C GLU A 99 -20.84 7.24 -4.06
N ARG A 100 -22.04 7.30 -4.65
CA ARG A 100 -22.47 6.37 -5.69
C ARG A 100 -21.52 6.35 -6.89
N ASN A 101 -21.02 7.51 -7.31
CA ASN A 101 -20.03 7.59 -8.38
C ASN A 101 -18.70 6.97 -7.96
N VAL A 102 -18.26 7.19 -6.72
CA VAL A 102 -17.03 6.56 -6.17
C VAL A 102 -17.16 5.03 -6.20
N TYR A 103 -18.28 4.46 -5.73
CA TYR A 103 -18.53 3.02 -5.80
C TYR A 103 -18.50 2.48 -7.23
N ARG A 104 -19.14 3.20 -8.18
CA ARG A 104 -19.16 2.83 -9.59
C ARG A 104 -17.76 2.83 -10.19
N TYR A 105 -17.00 3.91 -10.01
CA TYR A 105 -15.64 4.02 -10.52
C TYR A 105 -14.72 2.98 -9.89
N ARG A 106 -14.82 2.75 -8.58
CA ARG A 106 -14.08 1.67 -7.90
C ARG A 106 -14.37 0.31 -8.52
N ARG A 107 -15.64 -0.03 -8.70
CA ARG A 107 -16.04 -1.33 -9.28
C ARG A 107 -15.49 -1.50 -10.69
N ASN A 108 -15.64 -0.47 -11.53
CA ASN A 108 -15.12 -0.48 -12.89
C ASN A 108 -13.61 -0.59 -12.92
N ALA A 109 -12.91 0.19 -12.09
CA ALA A 109 -11.45 0.17 -11.98
C ALA A 109 -10.93 -1.24 -11.63
N ILE A 110 -11.56 -1.93 -10.67
CA ILE A 110 -11.17 -3.29 -10.27
C ILE A 110 -11.41 -4.30 -11.40
N ASN A 111 -12.49 -4.12 -12.18
CA ASN A 111 -12.77 -4.97 -13.33
C ASN A 111 -11.78 -4.72 -14.48
N ASN A 112 -11.34 -3.48 -14.65
CA ASN A 112 -10.44 -3.04 -15.71
C ASN A 112 -8.96 -3.21 -15.37
N LEU A 113 -8.62 -3.57 -14.12
CA LEU A 113 -7.27 -3.87 -13.69
C LEU A 113 -6.77 -5.14 -14.40
N GLU A 114 -5.72 -4.98 -15.20
CA GLU A 114 -4.98 -6.08 -15.82
C GLU A 114 -3.91 -6.55 -14.83
N ILE A 115 -4.23 -7.63 -14.10
CA ILE A 115 -3.39 -8.32 -13.11
C ILE A 115 -3.37 -9.82 -13.42
#